data_AF-A0A952M5J3-F1
#
_entry.id   AF-A0A952M5J3-F1
#
_cell.length_a   1.000
_cell.length_b   1.000
_cell.length_c   1.000
_cell.angle_alpha   90.00
_cell.angle_beta   90.00
_cell.angle_gamma   90.00
#
_symmetry.space_group_name_H-M   'P 1'
#
loop_
_entity.id
_entity.type
_entity.pdbx_description
1 polymer ?
#
loop_
_entity_poly.entity_id
_entity_poly.type
_entity_poly.pdbx_seq_one_letter_code
_entity_poly.pdbx_strand_id
1 'polypeptide(L)'
;MDLEPGHFIKKQISRYQIMPVHTVEKVAGATPVESDLRDLLTIMRRMHVAAEADNWDAVDSLDGLRQNFLHTLSECPDLSSQHNTSIICEIIDLDQAVLNLATSAMSVVASAVSTDC
;
A
#
# COMPACT_ATOMS: atom_id res chain seq x y z
N MET A 1 27.12 18.58 -15.28
CA MET A 1 27.32 17.15 -14.97
C MET A 1 25.97 16.63 -14.53
N ASP A 2 25.23 16.07 -15.49
CA ASP A 2 23.87 15.59 -15.31
C ASP A 2 23.88 14.27 -14.52
N LEU A 3 23.11 14.25 -13.44
CA LEU A 3 22.89 13.07 -12.62
C LEU A 3 21.60 12.40 -13.10
N GLU A 4 21.76 11.26 -13.77
CA GLU A 4 20.68 10.38 -14.23
C GLU A 4 19.74 9.97 -13.06
N PRO A 5 18.41 10.12 -13.18
CA PRO A 5 17.43 9.81 -12.14
C PRO A 5 17.41 8.35 -11.68
N GLY A 6 18.04 7.43 -12.43
CA GLY A 6 18.02 5.99 -12.17
C GLY A 6 18.94 5.51 -11.04
N HIS A 7 19.81 6.36 -10.49
CA HIS A 7 20.81 5.92 -9.50
C HIS A 7 20.33 5.91 -8.04
N PHE A 8 19.21 6.57 -7.73
CA PHE A 8 18.73 6.68 -6.34
C PHE A 8 17.99 5.43 -5.85
N ILE A 9 17.33 4.69 -6.74
CA ILE A 9 16.49 3.54 -6.38
C ILE A 9 17.35 2.31 -6.03
N LYS A 10 18.53 2.15 -6.67
CA LYS A 10 19.38 0.97 -6.44
C LYS A 10 20.09 0.93 -5.09
N LYS A 11 20.22 2.06 -4.36
CA LYS A 11 20.91 2.09 -3.06
C LYS A 11 20.00 1.81 -1.85
N GLN A 12 18.69 1.97 -1.97
CA GLN A 12 17.76 1.76 -0.85
C GLN A 12 17.40 0.27 -0.65
N ILE A 13 17.46 -0.54 -1.71
CA ILE A 13 17.10 -1.96 -1.67
C ILE A 13 18.17 -2.83 -0.97
N SER A 14 19.40 -2.34 -0.80
CA SER A 14 20.51 -3.12 -0.22
C SER A 14 20.57 -3.13 1.31
N ARG A 15 19.59 -2.52 2.03
CA ARG A 15 19.64 -2.37 3.50
C ARG A 15 18.73 -3.28 4.31
N TYR A 16 17.78 -3.98 3.68
CA TYR A 16 16.78 -4.75 4.42
C TYR A 16 16.96 -6.25 4.18
N GLN A 17 18.10 -6.77 4.65
CA GLN A 17 18.15 -8.15 5.10
C GLN A 17 17.32 -8.23 6.39
N ILE A 18 16.07 -8.66 6.31
CA ILE A 18 15.29 -9.01 7.49
C ILE A 18 14.84 -10.48 7.36
N MET A 19 15.30 -11.24 8.35
CA MET A 19 15.09 -12.67 8.59
C MET A 19 13.65 -12.98 9.08
N PRO A 20 13.24 -14.26 9.17
CA PRO A 20 11.88 -14.69 8.88
C PRO A 20 10.92 -14.43 10.05
N VAL A 21 9.75 -13.87 9.75
CA VAL A 21 8.70 -13.65 10.75
C VAL A 21 7.50 -14.55 10.47
N HIS A 22 7.51 -15.66 11.21
CA HIS A 22 6.42 -16.28 11.94
C HIS A 22 5.25 -16.90 11.15
N THR A 23 5.11 -18.20 11.39
CA THR A 23 4.08 -19.10 10.90
C THR A 23 2.71 -18.67 11.39
N VAL A 24 1.90 -18.08 10.51
CA VAL A 24 0.49 -17.76 10.78
C VAL A 24 -0.33 -19.05 10.65
N GLU A 25 -1.09 -19.39 11.69
CA GLU A 25 -1.96 -20.57 11.73
C GLU A 25 -3.01 -20.49 10.61
N LYS A 26 -3.03 -21.54 9.76
CA LYS A 26 -3.89 -21.65 8.58
C LYS A 26 -5.37 -21.70 8.95
N VAL A 27 -6.15 -20.75 8.43
CA VAL A 27 -7.59 -20.94 8.23
C VAL A 27 -7.78 -22.11 7.25
N ALA A 28 -8.51 -23.15 7.66
CA ALA A 28 -8.74 -24.33 6.83
C ALA A 28 -9.42 -23.94 5.50
N GLY A 29 -8.65 -23.95 4.41
CA GLY A 29 -9.14 -23.73 3.04
C GLY A 29 -8.53 -22.53 2.30
N ALA A 30 -7.96 -21.53 2.98
CA ALA A 30 -7.33 -20.39 2.34
C ALA A 30 -5.86 -20.68 2.02
N THR A 31 -5.42 -20.34 0.81
CA THR A 31 -3.98 -20.37 0.49
C THR A 31 -3.26 -19.27 1.28
N PRO A 32 -1.95 -19.43 1.62
CA PRO A 32 -1.20 -18.37 2.30
C PRO A 32 -1.32 -17.01 1.59
N VAL A 33 -1.25 -17.03 0.25
CA VAL A 33 -1.45 -15.89 -0.64
C VAL A 33 -2.81 -15.23 -0.48
N GLU A 34 -3.88 -16.02 -0.37
CA GLU A 34 -5.22 -15.49 -0.15
C GLU A 34 -5.34 -14.82 1.22
N SER A 35 -4.68 -15.37 2.25
CA SER A 35 -4.60 -14.74 3.57
C SER A 35 -3.90 -13.39 3.48
N ASP A 36 -2.74 -13.34 2.82
CA ASP A 36 -1.96 -12.12 2.65
C ASP A 36 -2.75 -11.05 1.85
N LEU A 37 -3.50 -11.46 0.83
CA LEU A 37 -4.39 -10.58 0.08
C LEU A 37 -5.53 -10.03 0.94
N ARG A 38 -6.13 -10.84 1.82
CA ARG A 38 -7.19 -10.39 2.75
C ARG A 38 -6.65 -9.43 3.81
N ASP A 39 -5.44 -9.67 4.30
CA ASP A 39 -4.77 -8.79 5.25
C ASP A 39 -4.41 -7.45 4.60
N LEU A 40 -3.88 -7.49 3.37
CA LEU A 40 -3.65 -6.29 2.56
C LEU A 40 -4.96 -5.53 2.31
N LEU A 41 -6.04 -6.22 1.93
CA LEU A 41 -7.35 -5.59 1.75
C LEU A 41 -7.83 -4.90 3.03
N THR A 42 -7.61 -5.52 4.19
CA THR A 42 -7.97 -4.93 5.48
C THR A 42 -7.16 -3.66 5.77
N ILE A 43 -5.87 -3.65 5.44
CA ILE A 43 -5.01 -2.46 5.55
C ILE A 43 -5.52 -1.36 4.61
N MET A 44 -5.82 -1.68 3.35
CA MET A 44 -6.34 -0.70 2.39
C MET A 44 -7.67 -0.07 2.83
N ARG A 45 -8.59 -0.87 3.39
CA ARG A 45 -9.84 -0.34 3.96
C ARG A 45 -9.57 0.60 5.15
N ARG A 46 -8.59 0.30 6.00
CA ARG A 46 -8.20 1.19 7.11
C ARG A 46 -7.54 2.47 6.62
N MET A 47 -6.69 2.38 5.59
CA MET A 47 -6.09 3.56 4.94
C MET A 47 -7.17 4.45 4.34
N HIS A 48 -8.17 3.87 3.67
CA HIS A 48 -9.31 4.62 3.14
C HIS A 48 -10.07 5.36 4.24
N VAL A 49 -10.47 4.66 5.32
CA VAL A 49 -11.16 5.30 6.46
C VAL A 49 -10.31 6.40 7.11
N ALA A 50 -8.99 6.18 7.23
CA ALA A 50 -8.08 7.20 7.76
C ALA A 50 -8.00 8.43 6.83
N ALA A 51 -7.93 8.22 5.51
CA ALA A 51 -7.93 9.29 4.52
C ALA A 51 -9.26 10.07 4.49
N GLU A 52 -10.41 9.39 4.60
CA GLU A 52 -11.73 10.04 4.74
C GLU A 52 -11.82 10.90 6.00
N ALA A 53 -11.09 10.52 7.06
CA ALA A 53 -11.00 11.24 8.31
C ALA A 53 -9.87 12.30 8.33
N ASP A 54 -9.20 12.57 7.20
CA ASP A 54 -8.06 13.48 7.08
C ASP A 54 -6.88 13.12 8.03
N ASN A 55 -6.82 11.87 8.49
CA ASN A 55 -5.80 11.36 9.40
C ASN A 55 -4.62 10.79 8.60
N TRP A 56 -3.84 11.68 7.97
CA TRP A 56 -2.74 11.32 7.09
C TRP A 56 -1.56 10.63 7.81
N ASP A 57 -1.37 10.90 9.11
CA ASP A 57 -0.37 10.19 9.92
C ASP A 57 -0.69 8.69 10.05
N ALA A 58 -1.97 8.35 10.18
CA ALA A 58 -2.41 6.96 10.18
C ALA A 58 -2.29 6.32 8.79
N VAL A 59 -2.53 7.07 7.71
CA VAL A 59 -2.30 6.60 6.34
C VAL A 59 -0.82 6.27 6.12
N ASP A 60 0.09 7.16 6.53
CA ASP A 60 1.55 6.95 6.43
C ASP A 60 2.02 5.73 7.24
N SER A 61 1.51 5.58 8.47
CA SER A 61 1.81 4.43 9.33
C SER A 61 1.35 3.09 8.72
N LEU A 62 0.22 3.09 8.01
CA LEU A 62 -0.33 1.91 7.35
C LEU A 62 0.37 1.61 6.01
N ASP A 63 0.94 2.61 5.34
CA ASP A 63 1.65 2.42 4.08
C ASP A 63 2.85 1.47 4.23
N GLY A 64 3.59 1.57 5.33
CA GLY A 64 4.70 0.63 5.61
C GLY A 64 4.25 -0.83 5.67
N LEU A 65 3.06 -1.11 6.22
CA LEU A 65 2.49 -2.46 6.24
C LEU A 65 2.02 -2.90 4.85
N ARG A 66 1.35 -2.01 4.12
CA ARG A 66 0.94 -2.23 2.72
C ARG A 66 2.14 -2.61 1.85
N GLN A 67 3.27 -1.89 1.95
CA GLN A 67 4.47 -2.17 1.17
C GLN A 67 5.04 -3.57 1.46
N ASN A 68 5.00 -4.02 2.72
CA ASN A 68 5.44 -5.37 3.07
C ASN A 68 4.58 -6.44 2.40
N PHE A 69 3.25 -6.29 2.43
CA PHE A 69 2.35 -7.24 1.77
C PHE A 69 2.50 -7.21 0.24
N LEU A 70 2.61 -6.03 -0.37
CA LEU A 70 2.87 -5.91 -1.82
C LEU A 70 4.18 -6.60 -2.21
N HIS A 71 5.22 -6.49 -1.38
CA HIS A 71 6.47 -7.18 -1.62
C HIS A 71 6.30 -8.70 -1.55
N THR A 72 5.67 -9.23 -0.50
CA THR A 72 5.39 -10.67 -0.36
C THR A 72 4.57 -11.22 -1.53
N LEU A 73 3.55 -10.47 -1.96
CA LEU A 73 2.70 -10.86 -3.10
C LEU A 73 3.43 -10.77 -4.44
N SER A 74 4.42 -9.88 -4.59
CA SER A 74 5.25 -9.79 -5.80
C SER A 74 6.15 -11.01 -6.01
N GLU A 75 6.48 -11.73 -4.94
CA GLU A 75 7.27 -12.96 -4.99
C GLU A 75 6.39 -14.21 -5.22
N CYS A 76 5.07 -14.05 -5.21
CA CYS A 76 4.14 -15.16 -5.41
C CYS A 76 4.02 -15.50 -6.91
N PRO A 77 4.31 -16.75 -7.31
CA PRO A 77 4.34 -17.15 -8.72
C PRO A 77 2.94 -17.24 -9.35
N ASP A 78 1.88 -17.28 -8.54
CA ASP A 78 0.51 -17.38 -9.04
C ASP A 78 -0.49 -16.63 -8.13
N LEU A 79 -1.08 -15.57 -8.68
CA LEU A 79 -2.18 -14.81 -8.10
C LEU A 79 -3.48 -14.97 -8.91
N SER A 80 -3.48 -15.80 -9.95
CA SER A 80 -4.48 -15.80 -11.04
C SER A 80 -5.82 -16.44 -10.70
N SER A 81 -6.00 -16.95 -9.47
CA SER A 81 -7.29 -17.48 -9.06
C SER A 81 -8.37 -16.39 -9.16
N GLN A 82 -9.58 -16.77 -9.60
CA GLN A 82 -10.69 -15.83 -9.77
C GLN A 82 -11.00 -15.08 -8.47
N HIS A 83 -10.86 -15.77 -7.33
CA HIS A 83 -11.07 -15.20 -6.00
C HIS A 83 -9.98 -14.18 -5.61
N ASN A 84 -8.71 -14.48 -5.88
CA ASN A 84 -7.61 -13.53 -5.66
C ASN A 84 -7.74 -12.30 -6.57
N THR A 85 -8.14 -12.51 -7.83
CA THR A 85 -8.40 -11.41 -8.77
C THR A 85 -9.45 -10.44 -8.23
N SER A 86 -10.54 -10.96 -7.64
CA SER A 86 -11.57 -10.11 -7.03
C SER A 86 -11.05 -9.28 -5.87
N ILE A 87 -10.21 -9.87 -5.00
CA ILE A 87 -9.60 -9.17 -3.87
C ILE A 87 -8.62 -8.09 -4.36
N ILE A 88 -7.82 -8.42 -5.39
CA ILE A 88 -6.86 -7.49 -6.00
C ILE A 88 -7.58 -6.29 -6.63
N CYS A 89 -8.69 -6.50 -7.34
CA CYS A 89 -9.49 -5.40 -7.87
C CYS A 89 -9.98 -4.46 -6.75
N GLU A 90 -10.49 -5.01 -5.65
CA GLU A 90 -10.93 -4.19 -4.52
C GLU A 90 -9.79 -3.40 -3.87
N ILE A 91 -8.59 -4.01 -3.76
CA ILE A 91 -7.37 -3.34 -3.29
C ILE A 91 -7.02 -2.15 -4.20
N ILE A 92 -7.09 -2.33 -5.53
CA ILE A 92 -6.79 -1.28 -6.51
C ILE A 92 -7.81 -0.13 -6.41
N ASP A 93 -9.09 -0.44 -6.28
CA ASP A 93 -10.15 0.57 -6.15
C ASP A 93 -9.95 1.42 -4.88
N LEU A 94 -9.59 0.78 -3.76
CA LEU A 94 -9.28 1.47 -2.52
C LEU A 94 -8.01 2.32 -2.60
N ASP A 95 -6.96 1.85 -3.28
CA ASP A 95 -5.73 2.63 -3.49
C ASP A 95 -6.01 3.89 -4.30
N GLN A 96 -6.81 3.77 -5.37
CA GLN A 96 -7.22 4.91 -6.17
C GLN A 96 -8.08 5.89 -5.38
N ALA A 97 -8.95 5.41 -4.49
CA ALA A 97 -9.77 6.26 -3.63
C ALA A 97 -8.92 7.04 -2.62
N VAL A 98 -7.95 6.39 -1.96
CA VAL A 98 -6.98 7.06 -1.06
C VAL A 98 -6.18 8.12 -1.80
N LEU A 99 -5.71 7.83 -3.02
CA LEU A 99 -4.97 8.78 -3.84
C LEU A 99 -5.80 10.01 -4.22
N ASN A 100 -7.07 9.81 -4.56
CA ASN A 100 -7.99 10.90 -4.87
C ASN A 100 -8.20 11.80 -3.65
N LEU A 101 -8.42 11.22 -2.47
CA LEU A 101 -8.55 11.97 -1.21
C LEU A 101 -7.28 12.78 -0.91
N ALA A 102 -6.10 12.17 -1.05
CA ALA A 102 -4.82 12.85 -0.83
C ALA A 102 -4.62 14.02 -1.81
N THR A 103 -4.98 13.81 -3.08
CA THR A 103 -4.92 14.87 -4.11
C THR A 103 -5.85 16.04 -3.79
N SER A 104 -7.08 15.74 -3.35
CA SER A 104 -8.03 16.76 -2.90
C SER A 104 -7.51 17.53 -1.69
N ALA A 105 -6.95 16.86 -0.68
CA ALA A 105 -6.37 17.51 0.49
C ALA A 105 -5.21 18.45 0.14
N MET A 106 -4.30 18.02 -0.76
CA MET A 106 -3.20 18.88 -1.24
C MET A 106 -3.71 20.11 -2.01
N SER A 107 -4.78 19.97 -2.80
CA SER A 107 -5.38 21.09 -3.54
C SER A 107 -5.96 22.17 -2.61
N VAL A 108 -6.49 21.78 -1.46
CA VAL A 108 -6.99 22.72 -0.43
C VAL A 108 -5.83 23.52 0.16
N VAL A 109 -4.73 22.86 0.50
CA VAL A 109 -3.53 23.53 1.03
C VAL A 109 -2.93 24.50 0.01
N ALA A 110 -2.82 24.10 -1.25
CA ALA A 110 -2.31 24.96 -2.32
C ALA A 110 -3.19 26.21 -2.53
N SER A 111 -4.51 26.07 -2.39
CA SER A 111 -5.46 27.18 -2.53
C SER A 111 -5.36 28.16 -1.36
N ALA A 112 -5.18 27.65 -0.12
CA ALA A 112 -5.02 28.47 1.08
C ALA A 112 -3.72 29.30 1.07
N VAL A 113 -2.62 28.75 0.52
CA VAL A 113 -1.35 29.48 0.41
C VAL A 113 -1.40 30.60 -0.62
N SER A 114 -2.30 30.52 -1.62
CA SER A 114 -2.40 31.52 -2.69
C SER A 114 -3.35 32.69 -2.38
N THR A 115 -4.05 32.69 -1.23
CA THR A 115 -5.07 33.71 -0.91
C THR A 115 -4.58 34.86 -0.02
N ASP A 116 -3.31 34.87 0.41
CA ASP A 116 -2.70 35.88 1.29
C ASP A 116 -1.71 36.84 0.57
N CYS A 117 -1.93 37.13 -0.72
CA CYS A 117 -1.15 38.14 -1.47
C CYS A 117 -2.01 39.33 -1.94
#